data_AF-A0A2U1AS10-F1
#
_entry.id   AF-A0A2U1AS10-F1
#
_cell.length_a   1.000
_cell.length_b   1.000
_cell.length_c   1.000
_cell.angle_alpha   90.00
_cell.angle_beta   90.00
_cell.angle_gamma   90.00
#
_symmetry.space_group_name_H-M   'P 1'
#
loop_
_entity.id
_entity.type
_entity.pdbx_description
1 polymer ?
#
loop_
_entity_poly.entity_id
_entity_poly.type
_entity_poly.pdbx_seq_one_letter_code
_entity_poly.pdbx_strand_id
1 'polypeptide(L)'
;MALSLLAIPAVQAQDVYVPYDRDTYHLIDRYQIKLGTKVPQLQTNVRPIGRRDVAALAESAIGEPRSNADMFNIQYLLNDNWNYTTQANDNISERPIFNALYRNKTDLYHYDSEDFTVRVNPVLHLELGHDNQSDGMRYVNTRGIQVEGSIDDRFGFYTFIGENQAKFADYVVDRIQRDGVVPNEGLWKDFKGDGYDFLTARGYMNYSLSKHVEIQLGHDRHFIGDGYRSLVYSDYAPPAFFLKLNTRVWKLHYMNLFQELTADYRRRGGGDRVLPKKYMALHRLGVNITDNFNVGLFEQIIFGREKGKFELQYLNPIIFYRSVEHNLGSQDNAMLGLDFRWNLFNTAQLYGQLVLDEFVLNEVKSGEGWWANKQAGQIGAKYIDVFGLSNLDLQGEVNIIRPYTYQHRDGSSNYQHNRQPLAHPMGANLYEFVGIARYQPLPRLHLVGKAIATRFGQDEITAEGDTINWGNNVNLDYNSRPRNYGHEIAQGIRTNQLHLDLTATYQFKHNLFVDLKGIIRRTEADVSALSKNTVFTSVALRWNIAQRLHEF
;
A
#
# COMPACT_ATOMS: atom_id res chain seq x y z
N MET A 1 -3.31 -15.87 57.01
CA MET A 1 -3.07 -14.87 55.95
C MET A 1 -2.64 -15.64 54.72
N ALA A 2 -3.58 -16.02 53.86
CA ALA A 2 -3.32 -16.88 52.70
C ALA A 2 -2.84 -16.00 51.54
N LEU A 3 -1.60 -16.21 51.10
CA LEU A 3 -1.04 -15.59 49.91
C LEU A 3 -1.78 -16.16 48.70
N SER A 4 -2.70 -15.38 48.14
CA SER A 4 -3.34 -15.70 46.87
C SER A 4 -2.31 -15.48 45.76
N LEU A 5 -1.82 -16.55 45.13
CA LEU A 5 -1.10 -16.45 43.87
C LEU A 5 -2.03 -15.79 42.85
N LEU A 6 -1.76 -14.53 42.52
CA LEU A 6 -2.31 -13.85 41.36
C LEU A 6 -1.83 -14.64 40.14
N ALA A 7 -2.75 -15.40 39.53
CA ALA A 7 -2.54 -15.97 38.21
C ALA A 7 -2.29 -14.80 37.25
N ILE A 8 -1.06 -14.70 36.76
CA ILE A 8 -0.72 -13.79 35.66
C ILE A 8 -1.56 -14.28 34.48
N PRO A 9 -2.53 -13.51 33.97
CA PRO A 9 -3.26 -13.92 32.79
C PRO A 9 -2.23 -14.12 31.67
N ALA A 10 -2.29 -15.27 30.99
CA ALA A 10 -1.47 -15.56 29.82
C ALA A 10 -1.60 -14.38 28.85
N VAL A 11 -0.57 -13.54 28.83
CA VAL A 11 -0.47 -12.40 27.93
C VAL A 11 -0.21 -13.02 26.57
N GLN A 12 -1.14 -12.83 25.63
CA GLN A 12 -0.94 -13.34 24.28
C GLN A 12 0.31 -12.72 23.68
N ALA A 13 1.04 -13.57 22.95
CA ALA A 13 2.30 -13.29 22.30
C ALA A 13 2.25 -12.08 21.35
N GLN A 14 3.32 -11.73 20.65
CA GLN A 14 3.33 -10.71 19.60
C GLN A 14 3.65 -11.28 18.25
N ASP A 15 3.03 -10.69 17.24
CA ASP A 15 3.29 -11.04 15.87
C ASP A 15 4.14 -9.99 15.15
N VAL A 16 5.04 -10.49 14.32
CA VAL A 16 5.55 -9.72 13.20
C VAL A 16 4.38 -9.55 12.21
N TYR A 17 4.41 -8.52 11.37
CA TYR A 17 3.43 -8.31 10.33
C TYR A 17 3.76 -9.11 9.07
N VAL A 18 2.74 -9.60 8.36
CA VAL A 18 2.93 -10.16 7.01
C VAL A 18 3.37 -9.03 6.08
N PRO A 19 4.55 -9.12 5.44
CA PRO A 19 5.01 -8.08 4.51
C PRO A 19 3.95 -7.78 3.46
N TYR A 20 3.69 -6.50 3.20
CA TYR A 20 2.66 -6.11 2.26
C TYR A 20 2.99 -6.58 0.84
N ASP A 21 2.18 -7.50 0.32
CA ASP A 21 2.22 -8.06 -1.03
C ASP A 21 0.79 -8.23 -1.54
N ARG A 22 0.47 -7.71 -2.72
CA ARG A 22 -0.91 -7.67 -3.22
C ARG A 22 -1.50 -9.06 -3.45
N ASP A 23 -0.67 -10.03 -3.85
CA ASP A 23 -1.14 -11.40 -4.11
C ASP A 23 -1.44 -12.13 -2.80
N THR A 24 -0.53 -12.05 -1.82
CA THR A 24 -0.75 -12.59 -0.48
C THR A 24 -1.94 -11.92 0.23
N TYR A 25 -2.08 -10.59 0.15
CA TYR A 25 -3.20 -9.89 0.78
C TYR A 25 -4.54 -10.14 0.07
N HIS A 26 -4.53 -10.46 -1.23
CA HIS A 26 -5.73 -10.96 -1.87
C HIS A 26 -6.19 -12.31 -1.29
N LEU A 27 -5.27 -13.23 -0.97
CA LEU A 27 -5.62 -14.48 -0.28
C LEU A 27 -6.21 -14.22 1.11
N ILE A 28 -5.63 -13.29 1.87
CA ILE A 28 -6.15 -12.87 3.17
C ILE A 28 -7.58 -12.31 3.01
N ASP A 29 -7.78 -11.39 2.07
CA ASP A 29 -9.10 -10.81 1.77
C ASP A 29 -10.11 -11.90 1.36
N ARG A 30 -9.72 -12.82 0.47
CA ARG A 30 -10.56 -13.94 0.00
C ARG A 30 -11.09 -14.75 1.19
N TYR A 31 -10.22 -15.17 2.10
CA TYR A 31 -10.66 -15.95 3.26
C TYR A 31 -11.39 -15.11 4.29
N GLN A 32 -11.03 -13.84 4.47
CA GLN A 32 -11.78 -12.93 5.34
C GLN A 32 -13.21 -12.71 4.82
N ILE A 33 -13.42 -12.66 3.51
CA ILE A 33 -14.75 -12.58 2.91
C ILE A 33 -15.53 -13.87 3.16
N LYS A 34 -14.88 -15.04 2.95
CA LYS A 34 -15.53 -16.36 3.11
C LYS A 34 -15.80 -16.75 4.56
N LEU A 35 -14.98 -16.29 5.50
CA LEU A 35 -14.93 -16.77 6.89
C LEU A 35 -14.99 -15.64 7.92
N GLY A 36 -15.23 -14.40 7.53
CA GLY A 36 -15.12 -13.22 8.40
C GLY A 36 -15.95 -13.32 9.68
N THR A 37 -17.10 -13.99 9.64
CA THR A 37 -17.94 -14.22 10.83
C THR A 37 -17.30 -15.16 11.86
N LYS A 38 -16.32 -15.99 11.46
CA LYS A 38 -15.52 -16.83 12.36
C LYS A 38 -14.36 -16.07 13.00
N VAL A 39 -13.93 -14.96 12.40
CA VAL A 39 -12.85 -14.08 12.90
C VAL A 39 -13.28 -12.60 12.90
N PRO A 40 -14.36 -12.25 13.61
CA PRO A 40 -14.97 -10.92 13.55
C PRO A 40 -14.03 -9.79 14.01
N GLN A 41 -12.98 -10.11 14.76
CA GLN A 41 -11.95 -9.17 15.20
C GLN A 41 -11.01 -8.71 14.07
N LEU A 42 -10.90 -9.46 12.97
CA LEU A 42 -9.98 -9.14 11.88
C LEU A 42 -10.53 -8.00 10.99
N GLN A 43 -9.94 -6.82 11.13
CA GLN A 43 -10.19 -5.66 10.28
C GLN A 43 -9.09 -5.56 9.21
N THR A 44 -9.47 -5.64 7.93
CA THR A 44 -8.54 -5.65 6.78
C THR A 44 -8.25 -4.25 6.20
N ASN A 45 -8.95 -3.24 6.71
CA ASN A 45 -8.90 -1.84 6.31
C ASN A 45 -7.56 -1.16 6.64
N VAL A 46 -6.73 -1.75 7.50
CA VAL A 46 -5.42 -1.19 7.89
C VAL A 46 -4.37 -2.25 7.68
N ARG A 47 -3.36 -1.92 6.88
CA ARG A 47 -2.30 -2.85 6.47
C ARG A 47 -0.92 -2.23 6.75
N PRO A 48 0.09 -3.05 7.09
CA PRO A 48 0.06 -4.51 7.08
C PRO A 48 -0.72 -5.16 8.24
N ILE A 49 -1.09 -6.44 8.10
CA ILE A 49 -1.82 -7.27 9.06
C ILE A 49 -0.83 -8.17 9.82
N GLY A 50 -1.08 -8.38 11.11
CA GLY A 50 -0.27 -9.22 11.98
C GLY A 50 -0.33 -10.70 11.59
N ARG A 51 0.81 -11.41 11.67
CA ARG A 51 0.90 -12.84 11.31
C ARG A 51 0.00 -13.74 12.15
N ARG A 52 -0.31 -13.40 13.40
CA ARG A 52 -1.24 -14.17 14.23
C ARG A 52 -2.68 -14.04 13.73
N ASP A 53 -3.10 -12.83 13.37
CA ASP A 53 -4.44 -12.63 12.84
C ASP A 53 -4.63 -13.42 11.53
N VAL A 54 -3.58 -13.51 10.71
CA VAL A 54 -3.56 -14.34 9.49
C VAL A 54 -3.55 -15.84 9.82
N ALA A 55 -2.78 -16.28 10.81
CA ALA A 55 -2.79 -17.66 11.27
C ALA A 55 -4.18 -18.08 11.77
N ALA A 56 -4.81 -17.28 12.63
CA ALA A 56 -6.16 -17.54 13.14
C ALA A 56 -7.20 -17.60 12.02
N LEU A 57 -7.10 -16.73 11.01
CA LEU A 57 -7.94 -16.80 9.81
C LEU A 57 -7.73 -18.12 9.05
N ALA A 58 -6.49 -18.52 8.81
CA ALA A 58 -6.17 -19.75 8.10
C ALA A 58 -6.64 -21.01 8.87
N GLU A 59 -6.50 -21.02 10.19
CA GLU A 59 -7.01 -22.09 11.05
C GLU A 59 -8.53 -22.22 11.02
N SER A 60 -9.25 -21.09 10.95
CA SER A 60 -10.72 -21.08 10.83
C SER A 60 -11.22 -21.71 9.52
N ALA A 61 -10.33 -21.90 8.55
CA ALA A 61 -10.59 -22.51 7.26
C ALA A 61 -10.38 -24.04 7.25
N ILE A 62 -9.77 -24.61 8.29
CA ILE A 62 -9.50 -26.05 8.40
C ILE A 62 -10.82 -26.83 8.56
N GLY A 63 -10.93 -27.96 7.85
CA GLY A 63 -12.08 -28.87 7.95
C GLY A 63 -13.28 -28.51 7.06
N GLU A 64 -13.23 -27.40 6.32
CA GLU A 64 -14.26 -27.03 5.35
C GLU A 64 -14.00 -27.73 3.99
N PRO A 65 -15.03 -28.23 3.28
CA PRO A 65 -14.88 -28.73 1.91
C PRO A 65 -14.37 -27.61 0.97
N ARG A 66 -13.26 -27.85 0.27
CA ARG A 66 -12.57 -26.84 -0.53
C ARG A 66 -11.97 -27.45 -1.80
N SER A 67 -11.72 -26.60 -2.79
CA SER A 67 -10.95 -26.96 -3.99
C SER A 67 -9.50 -27.29 -3.62
N ASN A 68 -8.79 -27.99 -4.52
CA ASN A 68 -7.35 -28.24 -4.35
C ASN A 68 -6.53 -26.95 -4.22
N ALA A 69 -6.93 -25.89 -4.93
CA ALA A 69 -6.28 -24.58 -4.85
C ALA A 69 -6.53 -23.90 -3.50
N ASP A 70 -7.76 -23.97 -2.97
CA ASP A 70 -8.06 -23.46 -1.63
C ASP A 70 -7.28 -24.21 -0.54
N MET A 71 -7.19 -25.54 -0.62
CA MET A 71 -6.38 -26.32 0.33
C MET A 71 -4.91 -25.91 0.30
N PHE A 72 -4.35 -25.71 -0.90
CA PHE A 72 -2.98 -25.22 -1.06
C PHE A 72 -2.77 -23.83 -0.46
N ASN A 73 -3.67 -22.88 -0.73
CA ASN A 73 -3.58 -21.52 -0.21
C ASN A 73 -3.70 -21.45 1.32
N ILE A 74 -4.61 -22.24 1.92
CA ILE A 74 -4.73 -22.34 3.38
C ILE A 74 -3.43 -22.90 3.96
N GLN A 75 -2.88 -23.96 3.37
CA GLN A 75 -1.59 -24.52 3.82
C GLN A 75 -0.45 -23.52 3.64
N TYR A 76 -0.45 -22.73 2.57
CA TYR A 76 0.52 -21.66 2.36
C TYR A 76 0.46 -20.63 3.50
N LEU A 77 -0.74 -20.16 3.87
CA LEU A 77 -0.90 -19.21 4.99
C LEU A 77 -0.51 -19.82 6.34
N LEU A 78 -0.84 -21.08 6.60
CA LEU A 78 -0.42 -21.78 7.82
C LEU A 78 1.11 -21.94 7.88
N ASN A 79 1.73 -22.34 6.77
CA ASN A 79 3.18 -22.50 6.68
C ASN A 79 3.90 -21.15 6.79
N ASP A 80 3.41 -20.09 6.15
CA ASP A 80 4.05 -18.77 6.22
C ASP A 80 3.98 -18.15 7.61
N ASN A 81 2.99 -18.54 8.43
CA ASN A 81 2.75 -18.06 9.78
C ASN A 81 2.96 -19.14 10.85
N TRP A 82 3.90 -20.06 10.60
CA TRP A 82 4.08 -21.28 11.39
C TRP A 82 4.35 -21.05 12.89
N ASN A 83 4.98 -19.94 13.29
CA ASN A 83 5.22 -19.60 14.72
C ASN A 83 3.94 -19.20 15.47
N TYR A 84 2.84 -18.94 14.75
CA TYR A 84 1.60 -18.41 15.34
C TYR A 84 0.40 -19.34 15.18
N THR A 85 0.59 -20.50 14.53
CA THR A 85 -0.46 -21.51 14.42
C THR A 85 -0.37 -22.51 15.57
N THR A 86 -1.54 -22.84 16.11
CA THR A 86 -1.79 -23.88 17.11
C THR A 86 -2.05 -25.25 16.48
N GLN A 87 -2.22 -25.30 15.16
CA GLN A 87 -2.55 -26.50 14.41
C GLN A 87 -1.30 -27.12 13.80
N ALA A 88 -1.30 -28.46 13.66
CA ALA A 88 -0.25 -29.15 12.93
C ALA A 88 -0.20 -28.63 11.49
N ASN A 89 0.98 -28.15 11.07
CA ASN A 89 1.22 -27.67 9.72
C ASN A 89 2.22 -28.58 9.00
N ASP A 90 2.07 -28.67 7.67
CA ASP A 90 2.98 -29.41 6.80
C ASP A 90 4.14 -28.49 6.35
N ASN A 91 4.90 -27.96 7.31
CA ASN A 91 6.03 -27.06 7.03
C ASN A 91 7.41 -27.75 7.11
N ILE A 92 7.51 -28.99 7.57
CA ILE A 92 8.81 -29.70 7.61
C ILE A 92 9.28 -30.00 6.18
N SER A 93 10.54 -29.69 5.87
CA SER A 93 11.14 -29.96 4.55
C SER A 93 11.68 -31.38 4.45
N GLU A 94 11.33 -32.09 3.38
CA GLU A 94 11.90 -33.41 3.07
C GLU A 94 13.34 -33.35 2.55
N ARG A 95 13.80 -32.17 2.14
CA ARG A 95 15.10 -31.99 1.45
C ARG A 95 15.88 -30.80 2.02
N PRO A 96 16.29 -30.86 3.31
CA PRO A 96 17.14 -29.83 3.88
C PRO A 96 18.52 -29.81 3.19
N ILE A 97 19.11 -28.63 3.06
CA ILE A 97 20.46 -28.45 2.52
C ILE A 97 21.45 -28.48 3.68
N PHE A 98 22.44 -29.37 3.60
CA PHE A 98 23.44 -29.61 4.65
C PHE A 98 22.84 -29.86 6.06
N ASN A 99 21.61 -30.39 6.13
CA ASN A 99 20.84 -30.58 7.38
C ASN A 99 20.64 -29.31 8.23
N ALA A 100 20.92 -28.12 7.69
CA ALA A 100 20.88 -26.86 8.43
C ALA A 100 19.95 -25.82 7.77
N LEU A 101 19.95 -25.77 6.44
CA LEU A 101 19.19 -24.80 5.65
C LEU A 101 17.91 -25.45 5.08
N TYR A 102 16.83 -24.69 4.98
CA TYR A 102 15.50 -25.18 4.60
C TYR A 102 15.10 -26.43 5.38
N ARG A 103 15.26 -26.39 6.71
CA ARG A 103 14.69 -27.40 7.62
C ARG A 103 13.16 -27.36 7.60
N ASN A 104 12.59 -26.19 7.34
CA ASN A 104 11.19 -26.02 6.96
C ASN A 104 11.08 -25.59 5.48
N LYS A 105 9.86 -25.63 4.92
CA LYS A 105 9.59 -25.29 3.51
C LYS A 105 9.65 -23.79 3.26
N THR A 106 9.46 -22.98 4.30
CA THR A 106 9.32 -21.51 4.23
C THR A 106 10.63 -20.75 4.30
N ASP A 107 11.59 -21.19 5.12
CA ASP A 107 12.72 -20.36 5.54
C ASP A 107 14.07 -20.95 5.14
N LEU A 108 14.97 -20.11 4.59
CA LEU A 108 16.36 -20.51 4.35
C LEU A 108 17.01 -20.97 5.66
N TYR A 109 16.87 -20.15 6.70
CA TYR A 109 17.25 -20.50 8.06
C TYR A 109 16.19 -20.03 9.02
N HIS A 110 15.89 -20.85 10.01
CA HIS A 110 15.10 -20.45 11.17
C HIS A 110 15.69 -21.05 12.44
N TYR A 111 15.38 -20.40 13.55
CA TYR A 111 15.54 -20.91 14.90
C TYR A 111 14.30 -20.51 15.71
N ASP A 112 13.90 -21.42 16.60
CA ASP A 112 12.69 -21.30 17.41
C ASP A 112 13.00 -21.87 18.80
N SER A 113 12.73 -21.07 19.83
CA SER A 113 12.73 -21.50 21.23
C SER A 113 11.63 -20.75 21.99
N GLU A 114 11.46 -21.08 23.27
CA GLU A 114 10.53 -20.36 24.15
C GLU A 114 10.90 -18.87 24.33
N ASP A 115 12.18 -18.54 24.19
CA ASP A 115 12.69 -17.18 24.44
C ASP A 115 12.79 -16.34 23.17
N PHE A 116 13.08 -16.95 22.01
CA PHE A 116 13.19 -16.19 20.77
C PHE A 116 12.95 -17.01 19.50
N THR A 117 12.49 -16.30 18.48
CA THR A 117 12.31 -16.81 17.13
C THR A 117 13.10 -15.94 16.15
N VAL A 118 13.69 -16.55 15.13
CA VAL A 118 14.31 -15.82 14.02
C VAL A 118 14.14 -16.60 12.73
N ARG A 119 13.84 -15.87 11.66
CA ARG A 119 13.68 -16.36 10.29
C ARG A 119 14.51 -15.50 9.36
N VAL A 120 15.27 -16.14 8.50
CA VAL A 120 16.17 -15.49 7.53
C VAL A 120 15.87 -16.03 6.16
N ASN A 121 15.66 -15.14 5.20
CA ASN A 121 15.28 -15.47 3.84
C ASN A 121 16.03 -14.64 2.79
N PRO A 122 16.47 -15.26 1.68
CA PRO A 122 17.06 -14.53 0.57
C PRO A 122 15.96 -13.80 -0.20
N VAL A 123 16.31 -12.64 -0.74
CA VAL A 123 15.44 -11.83 -1.59
C VAL A 123 16.06 -11.74 -2.97
N LEU A 124 15.26 -12.06 -4.00
CA LEU A 124 15.70 -12.02 -5.39
C LEU A 124 14.56 -11.57 -6.31
N HIS A 125 14.81 -10.61 -7.20
CA HIS A 125 13.92 -10.29 -8.33
C HIS A 125 14.78 -10.13 -9.57
N LEU A 126 14.73 -11.12 -10.46
CA LEU A 126 15.39 -11.07 -11.76
C LEU A 126 14.32 -10.99 -12.82
N GLU A 127 14.23 -9.88 -13.53
CA GLU A 127 13.27 -9.67 -14.60
C GLU A 127 13.97 -9.25 -15.88
N LEU A 128 13.53 -9.82 -17.00
CA LEU A 128 13.92 -9.41 -18.34
C LEU A 128 12.64 -9.11 -19.13
N GLY A 129 12.62 -7.97 -19.80
CA GLY A 129 11.46 -7.55 -20.56
C GLY A 129 11.78 -6.69 -21.78
N HIS A 130 10.84 -6.67 -22.71
CA HIS A 130 10.91 -5.86 -23.92
C HIS A 130 9.79 -4.83 -23.92
N ASP A 131 10.11 -3.60 -24.28
CA ASP A 131 9.22 -2.47 -24.42
C ASP A 131 9.30 -1.95 -25.86
N ASN A 132 8.17 -1.81 -26.54
CA ASN A 132 8.13 -1.34 -27.93
C ASN A 132 8.38 0.18 -28.07
N GLN A 133 8.43 0.94 -26.97
CA GLN A 133 8.70 2.38 -26.97
C GLN A 133 10.17 2.72 -26.70
N SER A 134 11.03 1.74 -26.42
CA SER A 134 12.42 2.00 -26.06
C SER A 134 13.40 0.95 -26.60
N ASP A 135 14.60 1.40 -27.00
CA ASP A 135 15.61 0.53 -27.58
C ASP A 135 16.34 -0.31 -26.51
N GLY A 136 16.40 -1.62 -26.72
CA GLY A 136 17.13 -2.55 -25.85
C GLY A 136 16.29 -3.18 -24.73
N MET A 137 16.91 -4.12 -24.02
CA MET A 137 16.26 -4.93 -22.99
C MET A 137 16.01 -4.12 -21.71
N ARG A 138 14.78 -4.22 -21.18
CA ARG A 138 14.42 -3.77 -19.83
C ARG A 138 14.78 -4.86 -18.83
N TYR A 139 15.19 -4.49 -17.63
CA TYR A 139 15.49 -5.48 -16.61
C TYR A 139 15.30 -4.95 -15.20
N VAL A 140 15.12 -5.87 -14.26
CA VAL A 140 15.27 -5.63 -12.82
C VAL A 140 16.21 -6.70 -12.29
N ASN A 141 17.18 -6.28 -11.49
CA ASN A 141 18.09 -7.16 -10.76
C ASN A 141 18.12 -6.70 -9.30
N THR A 142 17.27 -7.30 -8.48
CA THR A 142 17.23 -7.08 -7.03
C THR A 142 17.86 -8.25 -6.31
N ARG A 143 18.75 -7.96 -5.36
CA ARG A 143 19.37 -8.95 -4.48
C ARG A 143 19.31 -8.45 -3.04
N GLY A 144 18.94 -9.31 -2.12
CA GLY A 144 18.73 -8.88 -0.75
C GLY A 144 18.54 -9.99 0.26
N ILE A 145 18.13 -9.56 1.44
CA ILE A 145 17.85 -10.40 2.59
C ILE A 145 16.65 -9.85 3.35
N GLN A 146 15.84 -10.76 3.86
CA GLN A 146 14.78 -10.50 4.82
C GLN A 146 15.10 -11.25 6.11
N VAL A 147 14.96 -10.55 7.24
CA VAL A 147 15.14 -11.11 8.59
C VAL A 147 13.95 -10.67 9.44
N GLU A 148 13.35 -11.59 10.16
CA GLU A 148 12.27 -11.29 11.09
C GLU A 148 12.25 -12.27 12.26
N GLY A 149 11.61 -11.89 13.35
CA GLY A 149 11.54 -12.72 14.54
C GLY A 149 10.88 -12.03 15.72
N SER A 150 10.84 -12.74 16.84
CA SER A 150 10.32 -12.27 18.12
C SER A 150 11.25 -12.65 19.27
N ILE A 151 11.20 -11.88 20.35
CA ILE A 151 11.84 -12.16 21.64
C ILE A 151 10.76 -12.13 22.72
N ASP A 152 10.75 -13.13 23.60
CA ASP A 152 9.83 -13.31 24.73
C ASP A 152 8.36 -13.20 24.32
N ASP A 153 8.05 -13.46 23.06
CA ASP A 153 6.72 -13.22 22.49
C ASP A 153 6.20 -11.80 22.75
N ARG A 154 7.11 -10.83 22.96
CA ARG A 154 6.80 -9.46 23.36
C ARG A 154 7.51 -8.38 22.55
N PHE A 155 8.53 -8.73 21.82
CA PHE A 155 9.27 -7.79 21.02
C PHE A 155 9.46 -8.41 19.65
N GLY A 156 8.79 -7.87 18.63
CA GLY A 156 8.97 -8.31 17.25
C GLY A 156 9.93 -7.38 16.52
N PHE A 157 10.68 -7.95 15.57
CA PHE A 157 11.55 -7.21 14.68
C PHE A 157 11.41 -7.71 13.26
N TYR A 158 11.60 -6.78 12.32
CA TYR A 158 11.61 -7.06 10.89
C TYR A 158 12.66 -6.20 10.21
N THR A 159 13.33 -6.76 9.22
CA THR A 159 14.30 -6.06 8.37
C THR A 159 14.25 -6.64 6.97
N PHE A 160 14.23 -5.76 5.97
CA PHE A 160 14.37 -6.09 4.57
C PHE A 160 15.36 -5.11 3.95
N ILE A 161 16.36 -5.64 3.25
CA ILE A 161 17.31 -4.84 2.49
C ILE A 161 17.43 -5.47 1.10
N GLY A 162 17.26 -4.65 0.06
CA GLY A 162 17.50 -5.04 -1.33
C GLY A 162 18.27 -3.97 -2.07
N GLU A 163 19.38 -4.36 -2.71
CA GLU A 163 20.05 -3.55 -3.73
C GLU A 163 19.43 -3.87 -5.09
N ASN A 164 19.18 -2.83 -5.89
CA ASN A 164 18.42 -2.95 -7.13
C ASN A 164 19.15 -2.22 -8.26
N GLN A 165 19.24 -2.88 -9.41
CA GLN A 165 19.63 -2.26 -10.67
C GLN A 165 18.49 -2.49 -11.67
N ALA A 166 17.99 -1.42 -12.28
CA ALA A 166 16.83 -1.52 -13.16
C ALA A 166 16.95 -0.63 -14.41
N LYS A 167 16.35 -1.11 -15.51
CA LYS A 167 15.98 -0.32 -16.69
C LYS A 167 14.49 -0.49 -16.90
N PHE A 168 13.73 0.59 -16.76
CA PHE A 168 12.27 0.54 -16.81
C PHE A 168 11.72 0.74 -18.22
N ALA A 169 10.47 0.33 -18.41
CA ALA A 169 9.68 0.69 -19.59
C ALA A 169 9.52 2.21 -19.69
N ASP A 170 9.35 2.71 -20.90
CA ASP A 170 9.46 4.13 -21.23
C ASP A 170 8.41 4.99 -20.50
N TYR A 171 7.18 4.48 -20.32
CA TYR A 171 6.15 5.21 -19.56
C TYR A 171 6.48 5.39 -18.06
N VAL A 172 7.35 4.53 -17.52
CA VAL A 172 7.86 4.67 -16.15
C VAL A 172 8.98 5.71 -16.13
N VAL A 173 9.81 5.75 -17.17
CA VAL A 173 10.82 6.79 -17.36
C VAL A 173 10.16 8.17 -17.48
N ASP A 174 9.06 8.31 -18.22
CA ASP A 174 8.26 9.55 -18.29
C ASP A 174 7.83 10.01 -16.89
N ARG A 175 7.37 9.08 -16.05
CA ARG A 175 6.99 9.37 -14.66
C ARG A 175 8.18 9.80 -13.81
N ILE A 176 9.33 9.13 -13.97
CA ILE A 176 10.58 9.49 -13.28
C ILE A 176 11.03 10.90 -13.68
N GLN A 177 10.93 11.25 -14.95
CA GLN A 177 11.30 12.58 -15.45
C GLN A 177 10.37 13.67 -14.90
N ARG A 178 9.06 13.41 -14.88
CA ARG A 178 8.06 14.34 -14.32
C ARG A 178 8.28 14.57 -12.82
N ASP A 179 8.48 13.50 -12.07
CA ASP A 179 8.52 13.56 -10.60
C ASP A 179 9.95 13.71 -10.04
N GLY A 180 10.99 13.46 -10.83
CA GLY A 180 12.39 13.51 -10.43
C GLY A 180 12.84 12.37 -9.51
N VAL A 181 12.06 11.29 -9.43
CA VAL A 181 12.27 10.19 -8.48
C VAL A 181 11.79 8.85 -9.05
N VAL A 182 12.47 7.75 -8.69
CA VAL A 182 12.05 6.39 -9.03
C VAL A 182 10.78 6.02 -8.25
N PRO A 183 9.69 5.59 -8.91
CA PRO A 183 8.47 5.17 -8.24
C PRO A 183 8.71 4.10 -7.18
N ASN A 184 8.05 4.27 -6.04
CA ASN A 184 8.14 3.45 -4.83
C ASN A 184 9.46 3.56 -4.04
N GLU A 185 10.42 4.37 -4.50
CA GLU A 185 11.76 4.48 -3.91
C GLU A 185 12.11 5.92 -3.53
N GLY A 186 12.93 6.09 -2.48
CA GLY A 186 13.38 7.41 -2.03
C GLY A 186 14.71 7.81 -2.63
N LEU A 187 15.77 7.04 -2.33
CA LEU A 187 17.13 7.30 -2.78
C LEU A 187 17.47 6.47 -4.02
N TRP A 188 17.94 7.13 -5.08
CA TRP A 188 18.35 6.48 -6.32
C TRP A 188 19.53 7.22 -6.98
N LYS A 189 20.22 6.53 -7.90
CA LYS A 189 21.37 7.03 -8.68
C LYS A 189 21.25 6.58 -10.14
N ASP A 190 21.87 7.34 -11.04
CA ASP A 190 21.98 6.91 -12.44
C ASP A 190 22.88 5.67 -12.53
N PHE A 191 22.52 4.75 -13.41
CA PHE A 191 23.27 3.52 -13.63
C PHE A 191 23.47 3.29 -15.12
N LYS A 192 24.74 3.29 -15.56
CA LYS A 192 25.14 2.95 -16.94
C LYS A 192 24.35 3.73 -18.03
N GLY A 193 24.08 5.01 -17.80
CA GLY A 193 23.45 5.93 -18.76
C GLY A 193 21.92 6.04 -18.60
N ASP A 194 21.20 4.97 -18.90
CA ASP A 194 19.73 4.90 -18.98
C ASP A 194 19.08 3.99 -17.92
N GLY A 195 19.89 3.48 -16.97
CA GLY A 195 19.43 2.67 -15.85
C GLY A 195 19.39 3.45 -14.53
N TYR A 196 18.83 2.78 -13.52
CA TYR A 196 18.65 3.28 -12.17
C TYR A 196 19.22 2.28 -11.17
N ASP A 197 19.97 2.77 -10.19
CA ASP A 197 20.49 2.02 -9.05
C ASP A 197 19.88 2.60 -7.76
N PHE A 198 19.29 1.75 -6.92
CA PHE A 198 18.66 2.18 -5.68
C PHE A 198 18.66 1.09 -4.61
N LEU A 199 18.69 1.55 -3.36
CA LEU A 199 18.59 0.70 -2.17
C LEU A 199 17.18 0.80 -1.59
N THR A 200 16.52 -0.35 -1.45
CA THR A 200 15.26 -0.45 -0.72
C THR A 200 15.55 -1.02 0.66
N ALA A 201 15.32 -0.23 1.71
CA ALA A 201 15.46 -0.65 3.09
C ALA A 201 14.14 -0.44 3.84
N ARG A 202 13.69 -1.50 4.51
CA ARG A 202 12.54 -1.48 5.41
C ARG A 202 12.94 -2.16 6.71
N GLY A 203 12.38 -1.71 7.81
CA GLY A 203 12.59 -2.38 9.09
C GLY A 203 11.86 -1.70 10.21
N TYR A 204 11.42 -2.48 11.18
CA TYR A 204 10.70 -1.95 12.33
C TYR A 204 10.92 -2.85 13.54
N MET A 205 10.57 -2.30 14.69
CA MET A 205 10.39 -3.04 15.93
C MET A 205 8.97 -2.76 16.44
N ASN A 206 8.32 -3.75 17.02
CA ASN A 206 7.04 -3.58 17.72
C ASN A 206 7.11 -4.16 19.14
N TYR A 207 6.27 -3.60 20.00
CA TYR A 207 6.12 -3.99 21.39
C TYR A 207 4.65 -3.84 21.82
N SER A 208 4.06 -4.86 22.41
CA SER A 208 2.73 -4.83 23.01
C SER A 208 2.83 -4.31 24.43
N LEU A 209 2.34 -3.09 24.59
CA LEU A 209 2.16 -2.44 25.88
C LEU A 209 1.10 -3.16 26.72
N SER A 210 0.12 -3.80 26.07
CA SER A 210 -0.88 -4.66 26.70
C SER A 210 -1.49 -5.64 25.69
N LYS A 211 -2.41 -6.52 26.12
CA LYS A 211 -3.20 -7.37 25.22
C LYS A 211 -3.99 -6.63 24.12
N HIS A 212 -4.20 -5.33 24.28
CA HIS A 212 -5.00 -4.51 23.38
C HIS A 212 -4.22 -3.40 22.71
N VAL A 213 -2.98 -3.12 23.15
CA VAL A 213 -2.24 -1.93 22.73
C VAL A 213 -0.84 -2.34 22.31
N GLU A 214 -0.50 -2.00 21.07
CA GLU A 214 0.82 -2.20 20.47
C GLU A 214 1.42 -0.85 20.05
N ILE A 215 2.72 -0.70 20.28
CA ILE A 215 3.55 0.36 19.72
C ILE A 215 4.49 -0.23 18.67
N GLN A 216 4.64 0.45 17.54
CA GLN A 216 5.57 0.09 16.47
C GLN A 216 6.39 1.32 16.08
N LEU A 217 7.69 1.13 15.90
CA LEU A 217 8.62 2.17 15.46
C LEU A 217 9.48 1.61 14.33
N GLY A 218 9.60 2.34 13.22
CA GLY A 218 10.42 1.85 12.11
C GLY A 218 10.31 2.67 10.85
N HIS A 219 10.68 2.04 9.74
CA HIS A 219 10.69 2.58 8.39
C HIS A 219 10.04 1.56 7.45
N ASP A 220 8.76 1.75 7.13
CA ASP A 220 7.98 0.81 6.31
C ASP A 220 6.79 1.52 5.63
N ARG A 221 6.04 0.78 4.82
CA ARG A 221 4.82 1.25 4.13
C ARG A 221 3.58 0.91 4.93
N HIS A 222 2.55 1.71 4.70
CA HIS A 222 1.20 1.51 5.24
C HIS A 222 0.20 1.55 4.09
N PHE A 223 -0.95 0.92 4.27
CA PHE A 223 -2.07 1.04 3.33
C PHE A 223 -3.37 1.08 4.13
N ILE A 224 -4.24 2.05 3.82
CA ILE A 224 -5.53 2.24 4.50
C ILE A 224 -6.65 2.11 3.47
N GLY A 225 -7.53 1.12 3.66
CA GLY A 225 -8.67 0.80 2.81
C GLY A 225 -8.72 -0.69 2.43
N ASP A 226 -9.84 -1.12 1.86
CA ASP A 226 -10.02 -2.47 1.29
C ASP A 226 -9.96 -2.47 -0.25
N GLY A 227 -9.71 -1.31 -0.87
CA GLY A 227 -9.61 -1.15 -2.31
C GLY A 227 -8.29 -1.62 -2.92
N TYR A 228 -8.27 -1.62 -4.25
CA TYR A 228 -7.05 -1.72 -5.04
C TYR A 228 -6.26 -0.41 -4.98
N ARG A 229 -6.94 0.73 -5.06
CA ARG A 229 -6.39 2.04 -4.71
C ARG A 229 -6.76 2.40 -3.28
N SER A 230 -6.03 3.37 -2.73
CA SER A 230 -6.47 4.10 -1.55
C SER A 230 -6.52 5.58 -1.90
N LEU A 231 -7.60 6.24 -1.50
CA LEU A 231 -7.73 7.69 -1.56
C LEU A 231 -7.22 8.37 -0.28
N VAL A 232 -6.87 7.57 0.72
CA VAL A 232 -6.43 8.02 2.04
C VAL A 232 -4.92 7.90 2.14
N TYR A 233 -4.40 6.68 2.15
CA TYR A 233 -2.98 6.38 2.28
C TYR A 233 -2.69 5.07 1.55
N SER A 234 -1.88 5.11 0.51
CA SER A 234 -1.52 3.99 -0.34
C SER A 234 -0.07 3.53 -0.13
N ASP A 235 0.28 2.45 -0.83
CA ASP A 235 1.59 1.82 -0.88
C ASP A 235 2.51 2.39 -1.99
N TYR A 236 2.11 3.48 -2.67
CA TYR A 236 2.86 4.04 -3.80
C TYR A 236 4.11 4.82 -3.38
N ALA A 237 3.99 5.65 -2.34
CA ALA A 237 5.14 6.38 -1.82
C ALA A 237 6.19 5.41 -1.21
N PRO A 238 7.47 5.80 -1.18
CA PRO A 238 8.49 4.98 -0.54
C PRO A 238 8.21 4.78 0.95
N PRO A 239 8.79 3.74 1.58
CA PRO A 239 8.72 3.56 3.02
C PRO A 239 9.11 4.85 3.76
N ALA A 240 8.43 5.15 4.86
CA ALA A 240 8.68 6.36 5.66
C ALA A 240 8.98 6.00 7.11
N PHE A 241 9.75 6.84 7.81
CA PHE A 241 9.96 6.67 9.25
C PHE A 241 8.66 6.96 10.01
N PHE A 242 8.31 6.10 10.95
CA PHE A 242 7.03 6.18 11.64
C PHE A 242 7.09 5.72 13.10
N LEU A 243 6.19 6.29 13.89
CA LEU A 243 5.71 5.76 15.17
C LEU A 243 4.21 5.45 15.01
N LYS A 244 3.80 4.22 15.32
CA LYS A 244 2.42 3.78 15.24
C LYS A 244 1.95 3.20 16.57
N LEU A 245 0.75 3.59 16.99
CA LEU A 245 0.04 2.97 18.11
C LEU A 245 -1.23 2.31 17.59
N ASN A 246 -1.38 1.03 17.86
CA ASN A 246 -2.57 0.25 17.52
C ASN A 246 -3.28 -0.16 18.80
N THR A 247 -4.49 0.34 19.01
CA THR A 247 -5.37 -0.05 20.12
C THR A 247 -6.55 -0.84 19.58
N ARG A 248 -6.61 -2.14 19.88
CA ARG A 248 -7.73 -3.03 19.52
C ARG A 248 -8.43 -3.51 20.77
N VAL A 249 -9.66 -3.03 21.00
CA VAL A 249 -10.46 -3.37 22.18
C VAL A 249 -11.92 -3.52 21.78
N TRP A 250 -12.55 -4.60 22.20
CA TRP A 250 -13.94 -4.91 21.82
C TRP A 250 -14.11 -4.91 20.29
N LYS A 251 -14.99 -4.05 19.75
CA LYS A 251 -15.25 -3.87 18.31
C LYS A 251 -14.44 -2.73 17.70
N LEU A 252 -13.58 -2.08 18.49
CA LEU A 252 -12.87 -0.86 18.13
C LEU A 252 -11.43 -1.18 17.71
N HIS A 253 -10.99 -0.57 16.62
CA HIS A 253 -9.58 -0.47 16.24
C HIS A 253 -9.22 1.00 16.08
N TYR A 254 -8.40 1.50 17.00
CA TYR A 254 -7.88 2.85 16.97
C TYR A 254 -6.41 2.85 16.58
N MET A 255 -6.10 3.38 15.40
CA MET A 255 -4.73 3.54 14.90
C MET A 255 -4.30 4.99 15.04
N ASN A 256 -3.11 5.23 15.58
CA ASN A 256 -2.42 6.52 15.55
C ASN A 256 -1.11 6.32 14.80
N LEU A 257 -0.85 7.13 13.78
CA LEU A 257 0.31 7.04 12.92
C LEU A 257 0.96 8.43 12.83
N PHE A 258 2.19 8.52 13.33
CA PHE A 258 3.03 9.70 13.23
C PHE A 258 4.19 9.38 12.30
N GLN A 259 4.44 10.21 11.30
CA GLN A 259 5.50 9.97 10.32
C GLN A 259 6.39 11.20 10.12
N GLU A 260 7.68 10.94 9.96
CA GLU A 260 8.61 11.90 9.37
C GLU A 260 8.71 11.63 7.86
N LEU A 261 8.44 12.67 7.06
CA LEU A 261 8.42 12.63 5.61
C LEU A 261 9.44 13.62 5.04
N THR A 262 9.93 13.35 3.83
CA THR A 262 10.67 14.32 3.01
C THR A 262 9.71 15.23 2.24
N ALA A 263 9.85 16.54 2.41
CA ALA A 263 9.03 17.57 1.76
C ALA A 263 9.41 17.80 0.28
N ASP A 264 10.69 17.72 -0.08
CA ASP A 264 11.11 17.80 -1.48
C ASP A 264 12.40 17.00 -1.68
N TYR A 265 12.37 16.11 -2.67
CA TYR A 265 13.52 15.34 -3.12
C TYR A 265 13.87 15.74 -4.55
N ARG A 266 14.53 16.89 -4.73
CA ARG A 266 15.11 17.25 -6.02
C ARG A 266 16.59 16.92 -5.99
N ARG A 267 17.07 16.11 -6.94
CA ARG A 267 18.51 15.98 -7.21
C ARG A 267 18.97 17.24 -7.95
N ARG A 268 19.22 18.33 -7.21
CA ARG A 268 19.94 19.50 -7.76
C ARG A 268 21.43 19.15 -7.69
N GLY A 269 22.16 19.31 -8.79
CA GLY A 269 23.53 18.82 -8.99
C GLY A 269 24.62 19.41 -8.08
N GLY A 270 24.44 19.36 -6.76
CA GLY A 270 25.38 19.82 -5.75
C GLY A 270 25.27 18.95 -4.51
N GLY A 271 26.19 18.00 -4.38
CA GLY A 271 26.58 17.30 -3.15
C GLY A 271 25.49 16.63 -2.30
N ASP A 272 25.94 16.05 -1.19
CA ASP A 272 25.07 15.56 -0.13
C ASP A 272 24.48 16.75 0.63
N ARG A 273 23.16 16.71 0.88
CA ARG A 273 22.45 17.75 1.63
C ARG A 273 21.35 17.14 2.49
N VAL A 274 21.06 17.79 3.61
CA VAL A 274 19.92 17.43 4.44
C VAL A 274 18.64 17.71 3.67
N LEU A 275 17.82 16.68 3.49
CA LEU A 275 16.53 16.79 2.83
C LEU A 275 15.53 17.50 3.75
N PRO A 276 14.72 18.44 3.24
CA PRO A 276 13.74 19.15 4.05
C PRO A 276 12.69 18.17 4.58
N LYS A 277 12.40 18.27 5.87
CA LYS A 277 11.46 17.40 6.57
C LYS A 277 10.10 18.06 6.70
N LYS A 278 9.07 17.23 6.70
CA LYS A 278 7.71 17.53 7.13
C LYS A 278 7.17 16.31 7.87
N TYR A 279 6.02 16.44 8.48
CA TYR A 279 5.44 15.40 9.31
C TYR A 279 3.99 15.18 8.96
N MET A 280 3.54 13.96 9.23
CA MET A 280 2.13 13.60 9.18
C MET A 280 1.71 13.04 10.53
N ALA A 281 0.56 13.48 11.02
CA ALA A 281 -0.16 12.81 12.08
C ALA A 281 -1.51 12.34 11.52
N LEU A 282 -1.80 11.05 11.62
CA LEU A 282 -3.03 10.44 11.15
C LEU A 282 -3.59 9.57 12.27
N HIS A 283 -4.88 9.69 12.54
CA HIS A 283 -5.58 8.74 13.38
C HIS A 283 -6.82 8.20 12.68
N ARG A 284 -7.12 6.91 12.91
CA ARG A 284 -8.29 6.22 12.38
C ARG A 284 -8.98 5.46 13.48
N LEU A 285 -10.28 5.70 13.66
CA LEU A 285 -11.16 4.91 14.52
C LEU A 285 -12.07 4.04 13.66
N GLY A 286 -11.80 2.73 13.63
CA GLY A 286 -12.63 1.71 13.01
C GLY A 286 -13.55 1.00 14.01
N VAL A 287 -14.79 0.76 13.62
CA VAL A 287 -15.80 0.06 14.45
C VAL A 287 -16.45 -1.04 13.63
N ASN A 288 -16.38 -2.28 14.12
CA ASN A 288 -17.20 -3.39 13.61
C ASN A 288 -18.63 -3.24 14.13
N ILE A 289 -19.52 -2.62 13.35
CA ILE A 289 -20.94 -2.46 13.70
C ILE A 289 -21.58 -3.85 13.88
N THR A 290 -21.30 -4.74 12.92
CA THR A 290 -21.63 -6.17 12.96
C THR A 290 -20.38 -6.98 12.63
N ASP A 291 -20.46 -8.31 12.68
CA ASP A 291 -19.35 -9.21 12.33
C ASP A 291 -18.96 -9.14 10.85
N ASN A 292 -19.81 -8.54 10.01
CA ASN A 292 -19.61 -8.40 8.58
C ASN A 292 -19.62 -6.95 8.08
N PHE A 293 -19.84 -5.94 8.94
CA PHE A 293 -19.87 -4.53 8.57
C PHE A 293 -18.95 -3.68 9.46
N ASN A 294 -17.96 -3.03 8.86
CA ASN A 294 -17.02 -2.12 9.49
C ASN A 294 -17.17 -0.72 8.91
N VAL A 295 -17.07 0.29 9.77
CA VAL A 295 -16.97 1.70 9.39
C VAL A 295 -15.76 2.32 10.09
N GLY A 296 -14.98 3.11 9.36
CA GLY A 296 -13.86 3.87 9.86
C GLY A 296 -14.05 5.37 9.64
N LEU A 297 -13.64 6.16 10.62
CA LEU A 297 -13.43 7.60 10.50
C LEU A 297 -11.95 7.87 10.69
N PHE A 298 -11.36 8.69 9.83
CA PHE A 298 -9.98 9.12 9.99
C PHE A 298 -9.85 10.63 9.79
N GLU A 299 -8.88 11.19 10.49
CA GLU A 299 -8.43 12.56 10.32
C GLU A 299 -6.91 12.54 10.23
N GLN A 300 -6.38 13.43 9.42
CA GLN A 300 -4.95 13.58 9.26
C GLN A 300 -4.56 15.03 9.10
N ILE A 301 -3.30 15.31 9.40
CA ILE A 301 -2.68 16.59 9.20
C ILE A 301 -1.26 16.43 8.67
N ILE A 302 -0.92 17.18 7.62
CA ILE A 302 0.46 17.35 7.17
C ILE A 302 0.92 18.75 7.48
N PHE A 303 2.08 18.81 8.12
CA PHE A 303 2.69 20.06 8.54
C PHE A 303 4.20 20.01 8.39
N GLY A 304 4.77 21.15 8.04
CA GLY A 304 6.20 21.40 8.03
C GLY A 304 6.40 22.81 8.51
N ARG A 305 6.38 23.00 9.84
CA ARG A 305 6.69 24.30 10.47
C ARG A 305 8.04 24.81 9.94
N GLU A 306 8.33 26.11 10.08
CA GLU A 306 9.57 26.72 9.59
C GLU A 306 10.82 25.83 9.83
N LYS A 307 11.44 25.38 8.72
CA LYS A 307 12.61 24.47 8.69
C LYS A 307 12.35 23.04 9.19
N GLY A 308 11.13 22.53 9.05
CA GLY A 308 10.79 21.14 9.36
C GLY A 308 10.76 20.84 10.86
N LYS A 309 10.20 21.75 11.67
CA LYS A 309 9.98 21.49 13.10
C LYS A 309 8.70 20.69 13.33
N PHE A 310 8.75 19.78 14.30
CA PHE A 310 7.58 19.00 14.73
C PHE A 310 6.63 19.83 15.60
N GLU A 311 5.32 19.69 15.42
CA GLU A 311 4.28 20.32 16.24
C GLU A 311 3.74 19.31 17.25
N LEU A 312 4.13 19.47 18.52
CA LEU A 312 3.81 18.51 19.58
C LEU A 312 2.32 18.40 19.88
N GLN A 313 1.53 19.44 19.57
CA GLN A 313 0.09 19.43 19.82
C GLN A 313 -0.63 18.34 19.02
N TYR A 314 -0.10 17.94 17.85
CA TYR A 314 -0.67 16.84 17.07
C TYR A 314 -0.40 15.45 17.65
N LEU A 315 0.46 15.33 18.67
CA LEU A 315 0.62 14.07 19.41
C LEU A 315 -0.59 13.73 20.29
N ASN A 316 -1.50 14.68 20.54
CA ASN A 316 -2.74 14.41 21.25
C ASN A 316 -3.82 13.97 20.23
N PRO A 317 -4.13 12.67 20.13
CA PRO A 317 -5.05 12.21 19.11
C PRO A 317 -6.50 12.20 19.60
N ILE A 318 -6.78 12.75 20.80
CA ILE A 318 -8.14 12.78 21.36
C ILE A 318 -8.89 14.03 20.87
N ILE A 319 -8.15 15.10 20.59
CA ILE A 319 -8.70 16.36 20.10
C ILE A 319 -8.72 16.31 18.57
N PHE A 320 -9.85 16.70 17.99
CA PHE A 320 -10.01 16.85 16.54
C PHE A 320 -8.91 17.78 15.99
N TYR A 321 -8.07 17.28 15.09
CA TYR A 321 -6.89 17.99 14.59
C TYR A 321 -7.24 19.30 13.91
N ARG A 322 -8.40 19.42 13.26
CA ARG A 322 -8.87 20.68 12.69
C ARG A 322 -9.09 21.75 13.75
N SER A 323 -9.52 21.38 14.95
CA SER A 323 -9.62 22.34 16.07
C SER A 323 -8.25 22.80 16.55
N VAL A 324 -7.27 21.89 16.61
CA VAL A 324 -5.88 22.21 16.95
C VAL A 324 -5.24 23.10 15.89
N GLU A 325 -5.43 22.76 14.60
CA GLU A 325 -4.96 23.52 13.44
C GLU A 325 -5.49 24.96 13.43
N HIS A 326 -6.79 25.13 13.72
CA HIS A 326 -7.39 26.46 13.80
C HIS A 326 -6.77 27.31 14.91
N ASN A 327 -6.51 26.71 16.08
CA ASN A 327 -5.82 27.37 17.19
C ASN A 327 -4.35 27.73 16.85
N LEU A 328 -3.75 27.04 15.88
CA LEU A 328 -2.38 27.26 15.42
C LEU A 328 -2.26 28.23 14.23
N GLY A 329 -3.37 28.84 13.81
CA GLY A 329 -3.38 29.88 12.77
C GLY A 329 -3.62 29.38 11.34
N SER A 330 -4.15 28.17 11.21
CA SER A 330 -4.61 27.55 9.96
C SER A 330 -3.63 27.52 8.78
N GLN A 331 -2.40 27.07 9.03
CA GLN A 331 -1.36 26.92 8.00
C GLN A 331 -1.17 25.49 7.49
N ASP A 332 -1.80 24.49 8.10
CA ASP A 332 -1.53 23.09 7.87
C ASP A 332 -2.62 22.42 7.04
N ASN A 333 -2.27 21.35 6.33
CA ASN A 333 -3.26 20.64 5.54
C ASN A 333 -3.98 19.60 6.41
N ALA A 334 -5.25 19.86 6.73
CA ALA A 334 -6.12 18.95 7.45
C ALA A 334 -7.11 18.26 6.50
N MET A 335 -7.12 16.92 6.52
CA MET A 335 -8.02 16.11 5.71
C MET A 335 -8.82 15.16 6.60
N LEU A 336 -10.11 15.06 6.32
CA LEU A 336 -11.05 14.16 6.97
C LEU A 336 -11.49 13.09 5.97
N GLY A 337 -11.78 11.89 6.45
CA GLY A 337 -12.55 10.98 5.63
C GLY A 337 -13.12 9.79 6.37
N LEU A 338 -13.85 9.00 5.60
CA LEU A 338 -14.62 7.86 6.06
C LEU A 338 -14.33 6.67 5.14
N ASP A 339 -14.19 5.49 5.72
CA ASP A 339 -14.11 4.23 4.98
C ASP A 339 -15.13 3.23 5.50
N PHE A 340 -15.56 2.30 4.66
CA PHE A 340 -16.43 1.20 5.09
C PHE A 340 -16.08 -0.10 4.36
N ARG A 341 -16.46 -1.21 4.99
CA ARG A 341 -16.35 -2.56 4.44
C ARG A 341 -17.57 -3.37 4.85
N TRP A 342 -18.22 -4.02 3.89
CA TRP A 342 -19.38 -4.87 4.11
C TRP A 342 -19.23 -6.21 3.41
N ASN A 343 -19.06 -7.29 4.17
CA ASN A 343 -19.07 -8.66 3.66
C ASN A 343 -20.51 -9.18 3.56
N LEU A 344 -20.86 -9.71 2.40
CA LEU A 344 -22.19 -10.18 2.03
C LEU A 344 -22.13 -11.66 1.65
N PHE A 345 -22.99 -12.45 2.29
CA PHE A 345 -23.23 -13.87 1.96
C PHE A 345 -21.95 -14.75 1.89
N ASN A 346 -20.90 -14.36 2.61
CA ASN A 346 -19.59 -15.05 2.61
C ASN A 346 -18.94 -15.20 1.22
N THR A 347 -19.30 -14.33 0.27
CA THR A 347 -18.83 -14.42 -1.12
C THR A 347 -18.54 -13.04 -1.73
N ALA A 348 -19.22 -11.99 -1.28
CA ALA A 348 -19.01 -10.64 -1.79
C ALA A 348 -18.55 -9.68 -0.70
N GLN A 349 -17.83 -8.64 -1.08
CA GLN A 349 -17.46 -7.52 -0.22
C GLN A 349 -17.71 -6.22 -0.97
N LEU A 350 -18.44 -5.30 -0.35
CA LEU A 350 -18.53 -3.91 -0.78
C LEU A 350 -17.61 -3.06 0.10
N TYR A 351 -16.95 -2.08 -0.50
CA TYR A 351 -16.09 -1.15 0.23
C TYR A 351 -16.11 0.22 -0.44
N GLY A 352 -15.68 1.23 0.31
CA GLY A 352 -15.54 2.57 -0.23
C GLY A 352 -14.79 3.50 0.71
N GLN A 353 -14.38 4.63 0.15
CA GLN A 353 -13.72 5.72 0.87
C GLN A 353 -14.29 7.06 0.41
N LEU A 354 -14.48 7.97 1.35
CA LEU A 354 -14.81 9.36 1.10
C LEU A 354 -13.74 10.22 1.77
N VAL A 355 -13.18 11.16 1.03
CA VAL A 355 -12.12 12.06 1.49
C VAL A 355 -12.54 13.49 1.24
N LEU A 356 -12.39 14.33 2.25
CA LEU A 356 -12.70 15.75 2.23
C LEU A 356 -11.49 16.54 2.73
N ASP A 357 -10.97 17.42 1.87
CA ASP A 357 -9.98 18.45 2.18
C ASP A 357 -10.66 19.82 1.92
N GLU A 358 -10.39 20.83 2.74
CA GLU A 358 -10.92 22.21 2.59
C GLU A 358 -12.43 22.31 2.17
N PHE A 359 -13.32 21.58 2.85
CA PHE A 359 -14.75 21.52 2.47
C PHE A 359 -15.58 22.75 2.90
N VAL A 360 -16.17 23.47 1.94
CA VAL A 360 -17.16 24.55 2.18
C VAL A 360 -18.50 24.18 1.53
N LEU A 361 -19.47 23.79 2.35
CA LEU A 361 -20.76 23.24 1.88
C LEU A 361 -21.53 24.15 0.90
N ASN A 362 -21.48 25.48 1.11
CA ASN A 362 -22.17 26.44 0.23
C ASN A 362 -21.58 26.45 -1.19
N GLU A 363 -20.25 26.35 -1.30
CA GLU A 363 -19.54 26.30 -2.58
C GLU A 363 -19.71 24.95 -3.28
N VAL A 364 -19.93 23.87 -2.52
CA VAL A 364 -20.28 22.57 -3.10
C VAL A 364 -21.72 22.58 -3.65
N LYS A 365 -22.66 23.19 -2.90
CA LYS A 365 -24.06 23.29 -3.31
C LYS A 365 -24.30 24.23 -4.49
N SER A 366 -23.49 25.29 -4.63
CA SER A 366 -23.61 26.23 -5.75
C SER A 366 -23.27 25.59 -7.09
N GLY A 367 -22.36 24.61 -7.11
CA GLY A 367 -21.97 23.91 -8.34
C GLY A 367 -21.06 24.71 -9.26
N GLU A 368 -20.60 25.91 -8.86
CA GLU A 368 -19.80 26.83 -9.68
C GLU A 368 -18.33 26.39 -9.88
N GLY A 369 -17.98 25.17 -9.46
CA GLY A 369 -16.64 24.60 -9.68
C GLY A 369 -15.54 25.31 -8.89
N TRP A 370 -15.79 25.74 -7.66
CA TRP A 370 -14.77 26.36 -6.80
C TRP A 370 -13.57 25.41 -6.58
N TRP A 371 -12.36 25.95 -6.67
CA TRP A 371 -11.10 25.19 -6.65
C TRP A 371 -10.84 24.47 -5.32
N ALA A 372 -11.22 25.08 -4.19
CA ALA A 372 -10.93 24.55 -2.86
C ALA A 372 -11.93 23.48 -2.42
N ASN A 373 -12.97 23.20 -3.21
CA ASN A 373 -13.82 22.04 -3.02
C ASN A 373 -13.03 20.76 -3.39
N LYS A 374 -12.19 20.31 -2.46
CA LYS A 374 -11.29 19.17 -2.63
C LYS A 374 -11.93 17.94 -2.02
N GLN A 375 -12.42 17.06 -2.89
CA GLN A 375 -13.07 15.82 -2.47
C GLN A 375 -12.65 14.66 -3.36
N ALA A 376 -12.61 13.47 -2.76
CA ALA A 376 -12.37 12.24 -3.46
C ALA A 376 -13.33 11.15 -2.97
N GLY A 377 -13.80 10.30 -3.88
CA GLY A 377 -14.71 9.21 -3.58
C GLY A 377 -14.27 7.92 -4.27
N GLN A 378 -14.35 6.81 -3.54
CA GLN A 378 -14.09 5.47 -4.00
C GLN A 378 -15.26 4.56 -3.63
N ILE A 379 -15.66 3.71 -4.56
CA ILE A 379 -16.54 2.58 -4.29
C ILE A 379 -16.07 1.37 -5.09
N GLY A 380 -16.09 0.20 -4.46
CA GLY A 380 -15.70 -1.03 -5.12
C GLY A 380 -16.36 -2.26 -4.52
N ALA A 381 -16.22 -3.36 -5.25
CA ALA A 381 -16.73 -4.65 -4.87
C ALA A 381 -15.70 -5.75 -5.18
N LYS A 382 -15.67 -6.79 -4.34
CA LYS A 382 -15.01 -8.07 -4.60
C LYS A 382 -16.08 -9.16 -4.63
N TYR A 383 -15.98 -10.10 -5.54
CA TYR A 383 -16.85 -11.28 -5.64
C TYR A 383 -15.98 -12.52 -5.77
N ILE A 384 -16.12 -13.43 -4.81
CA ILE A 384 -15.27 -14.59 -4.57
C ILE A 384 -15.99 -15.85 -5.04
N ASP A 385 -15.30 -16.71 -5.78
CA ASP A 385 -15.87 -17.91 -6.42
C ASP A 385 -17.04 -17.57 -7.37
N VAL A 386 -16.77 -16.66 -8.31
CA VAL A 386 -17.76 -16.12 -9.24
C VAL A 386 -18.41 -17.23 -10.07
N PHE A 387 -19.74 -17.17 -10.18
CA PHE A 387 -20.55 -18.20 -10.85
C PHE A 387 -20.38 -19.62 -10.28
N GLY A 388 -19.90 -19.73 -9.03
CA GLY A 388 -19.60 -21.01 -8.39
C GLY A 388 -18.28 -21.65 -8.84
N LEU A 389 -17.50 -20.98 -9.69
CA LEU A 389 -16.19 -21.46 -10.10
C LEU A 389 -15.17 -21.21 -8.99
N SER A 390 -14.65 -22.29 -8.41
CA SER A 390 -13.67 -22.17 -7.33
C SER A 390 -12.42 -21.41 -7.77
N ASN A 391 -11.99 -20.47 -6.93
CA ASN A 391 -10.78 -19.66 -7.09
C ASN A 391 -10.81 -18.74 -8.32
N LEU A 392 -11.99 -18.43 -8.85
CA LEU A 392 -12.21 -17.30 -9.75
C LEU A 392 -12.79 -16.13 -8.95
N ASP A 393 -11.99 -15.08 -8.80
CA ASP A 393 -12.34 -13.89 -8.02
C ASP A 393 -12.32 -12.64 -8.90
N LEU A 394 -13.35 -11.83 -8.79
CA LEU A 394 -13.47 -10.56 -9.51
C LEU A 394 -13.44 -9.38 -8.54
N GLN A 395 -12.87 -8.27 -8.98
CA GLN A 395 -12.88 -6.99 -8.29
C GLN A 395 -13.20 -5.87 -9.27
N GLY A 396 -14.12 -4.99 -8.88
CA GLY A 396 -14.40 -3.73 -9.59
C GLY A 396 -14.24 -2.56 -8.63
N GLU A 397 -13.71 -1.44 -9.12
CA GLU A 397 -13.52 -0.23 -8.33
C GLU A 397 -13.65 1.02 -9.22
N VAL A 398 -14.28 2.06 -8.67
CA VAL A 398 -14.36 3.39 -9.27
C VAL A 398 -13.73 4.38 -8.30
N ASN A 399 -12.82 5.21 -8.82
CA ASN A 399 -12.18 6.30 -8.09
C ASN A 399 -12.49 7.63 -8.78
N ILE A 400 -12.91 8.63 -8.01
CA ILE A 400 -13.21 9.99 -8.50
C ILE A 400 -12.47 10.97 -7.61
N ILE A 401 -11.61 11.81 -8.19
CA ILE A 401 -10.77 12.74 -7.44
C ILE A 401 -10.85 14.11 -8.10
N ARG A 402 -11.35 15.12 -7.37
CA ARG A 402 -11.38 16.49 -7.86
C ARG A 402 -9.98 17.07 -8.08
N PRO A 403 -9.82 18.07 -8.96
CA PRO A 403 -8.57 18.81 -9.07
C PRO A 403 -8.12 19.38 -7.72
N TYR A 404 -6.81 19.49 -7.51
CA TYR A 404 -6.17 20.10 -6.35
C TYR A 404 -6.30 19.34 -5.01
N THR A 405 -7.02 18.21 -4.93
CA THR A 405 -7.35 17.52 -3.65
C THR A 405 -6.17 17.18 -2.75
N TYR A 406 -4.97 16.99 -3.30
CA TYR A 406 -3.78 16.61 -2.53
C TYR A 406 -2.71 17.71 -2.51
N GLN A 407 -2.96 18.83 -3.21
CA GLN A 407 -2.04 19.95 -3.26
C GLN A 407 -2.24 20.88 -2.06
N HIS A 408 -1.16 21.57 -1.69
CA HIS A 408 -1.21 22.66 -0.71
C HIS A 408 -0.32 23.81 -1.18
N ARG A 409 -0.16 24.85 -0.35
CA ARG A 409 0.63 26.05 -0.65
C ARG A 409 2.10 25.74 -0.98
N ASP A 410 2.63 24.65 -0.45
CA ASP A 410 4.02 24.24 -0.69
C ASP A 410 4.27 22.75 -0.43
N GLY A 411 5.52 22.32 -0.67
CA GLY A 411 5.98 20.95 -0.45
C GLY A 411 6.00 20.50 1.02
N SER A 412 5.99 21.43 1.98
CA SER A 412 5.95 21.14 3.42
C SER A 412 4.58 20.69 3.91
N SER A 413 3.54 20.94 3.12
CA SER A 413 2.14 20.79 3.54
C SER A 413 1.28 19.98 2.55
N ASN A 414 1.79 19.68 1.36
CA ASN A 414 1.11 18.84 0.37
C ASN A 414 1.14 17.33 0.69
N TYR A 415 0.26 16.54 0.06
CA TYR A 415 0.05 15.12 0.38
C TYR A 415 0.96 14.16 -0.39
N GLN A 416 2.27 14.29 -0.17
CA GLN A 416 3.31 13.47 -0.81
C GLN A 416 4.50 13.19 0.12
N HIS A 417 5.29 12.18 -0.22
CA HIS A 417 6.57 11.88 0.39
C HIS A 417 7.61 11.58 -0.70
N ASN A 418 8.77 12.25 -0.65
CA ASN A 418 9.79 12.15 -1.71
C ASN A 418 9.23 12.40 -3.12
N ARG A 419 8.36 13.41 -3.26
CA ARG A 419 7.67 13.83 -4.50
C ARG A 419 6.66 12.82 -5.06
N GLN A 420 6.32 11.79 -4.30
CA GLN A 420 5.37 10.76 -4.68
C GLN A 420 4.09 10.88 -3.85
N PRO A 421 2.89 10.84 -4.46
CA PRO A 421 1.63 10.94 -3.73
C PRO A 421 1.51 9.89 -2.63
N LEU A 422 1.02 10.29 -1.46
CA LEU A 422 0.73 9.38 -0.35
C LEU A 422 -0.59 8.62 -0.55
N ALA A 423 -1.51 9.14 -1.37
CA ALA A 423 -2.79 8.50 -1.70
C ALA A 423 -2.75 7.91 -3.13
N HIS A 424 -3.57 8.40 -4.06
CA HIS A 424 -3.69 7.81 -5.39
C HIS A 424 -2.41 8.02 -6.24
N PRO A 425 -1.85 6.98 -6.92
CA PRO A 425 -0.59 7.09 -7.69
C PRO A 425 -0.61 8.13 -8.83
N MET A 426 -1.79 8.40 -9.37
CA MET A 426 -1.99 9.44 -10.40
C MET A 426 -2.08 10.86 -9.86
N GLY A 427 -2.12 11.04 -8.54
CA GLY A 427 -2.45 12.32 -7.93
C GLY A 427 -3.96 12.58 -7.96
N ALA A 428 -4.37 13.72 -8.51
CA ALA A 428 -5.75 14.19 -8.50
C ALA A 428 -6.26 14.51 -9.92
N ASN A 429 -7.42 15.17 -10.03
CA ASN A 429 -8.03 15.58 -11.31
C ASN A 429 -8.37 14.39 -12.24
N LEU A 430 -9.03 13.36 -11.71
CA LEU A 430 -9.28 12.11 -12.44
C LEU A 430 -10.61 11.41 -12.14
N TYR A 431 -11.05 10.62 -13.12
CA TYR A 431 -11.93 9.47 -12.99
C TYR A 431 -11.13 8.21 -13.33
N GLU A 432 -11.23 7.16 -12.51
CA GLU A 432 -10.61 5.86 -12.80
C GLU A 432 -11.62 4.74 -12.56
N PHE A 433 -11.62 3.76 -13.46
CA PHE A 433 -12.27 2.48 -13.29
C PHE A 433 -11.21 1.38 -13.31
N VAL A 434 -11.25 0.48 -12.32
CA VAL A 434 -10.37 -0.67 -12.20
C VAL A 434 -11.22 -1.94 -12.22
N GLY A 435 -10.91 -2.86 -13.14
CA GLY A 435 -11.42 -4.22 -13.15
C GLY A 435 -10.28 -5.21 -12.98
N ILE A 436 -10.42 -6.18 -12.09
CA ILE A 436 -9.42 -7.23 -11.87
C ILE A 436 -10.10 -8.59 -11.85
N ALA A 437 -9.60 -9.52 -12.64
CA ALA A 437 -9.94 -10.93 -12.59
C ALA A 437 -8.74 -11.73 -12.10
N ARG A 438 -8.96 -12.58 -11.10
CA ARG A 438 -7.94 -13.48 -10.54
C ARG A 438 -8.46 -14.91 -10.65
N TYR A 439 -7.69 -15.79 -11.23
CA TYR A 439 -8.06 -17.19 -11.37
C TYR A 439 -6.90 -18.10 -11.01
N GLN A 440 -7.15 -19.09 -10.16
CA GLN A 440 -6.17 -20.11 -9.77
C GLN A 440 -6.67 -21.50 -10.16
N PRO A 441 -6.53 -21.90 -11.44
CA PRO A 441 -7.01 -23.19 -11.93
C PRO A 441 -6.28 -24.39 -11.31
N LEU A 442 -5.02 -24.20 -10.90
CA LEU A 442 -4.19 -25.22 -10.28
C LEU A 442 -3.56 -24.65 -9.00
N PRO A 443 -3.26 -25.48 -7.99
CA PRO A 443 -2.69 -25.03 -6.71
C PRO A 443 -1.55 -24.02 -6.82
N ARG A 444 -0.66 -24.18 -7.80
CA ARG A 444 0.54 -23.35 -7.93
C ARG A 444 0.50 -22.35 -9.08
N LEU A 445 -0.60 -22.27 -9.83
CA LEU A 445 -0.72 -21.39 -11.00
C LEU A 445 -1.78 -20.31 -10.74
N HIS A 446 -1.35 -19.06 -10.71
CA HIS A 446 -2.21 -17.90 -10.57
C HIS A 446 -2.22 -17.11 -11.88
N LEU A 447 -3.41 -16.74 -12.33
CA LEU A 447 -3.63 -15.88 -13.48
C LEU A 447 -4.32 -14.60 -12.99
N VAL A 448 -3.74 -13.45 -13.32
CA VAL A 448 -4.29 -12.15 -12.94
C VAL A 448 -4.41 -11.30 -14.20
N GLY A 449 -5.62 -10.81 -14.47
CA GLY A 449 -5.88 -9.81 -15.49
C GLY A 449 -6.41 -8.53 -14.86
N LYS A 450 -5.82 -7.39 -15.19
CA LYS A 450 -6.23 -6.06 -14.73
C LYS A 450 -6.54 -5.18 -15.94
N ALA A 451 -7.61 -4.41 -15.84
CA ALA A 451 -7.95 -3.34 -16.76
C ALA A 451 -8.17 -2.06 -15.95
N ILE A 452 -7.35 -1.05 -16.20
CA ILE A 452 -7.42 0.26 -15.53
C ILE A 452 -7.69 1.30 -16.60
N ALA A 453 -8.87 1.90 -16.57
CA ALA A 453 -9.28 2.98 -17.47
C ALA A 453 -9.32 4.28 -16.68
N THR A 454 -8.41 5.21 -16.98
CA THR A 454 -8.27 6.49 -16.29
C THR A 454 -8.51 7.63 -17.27
N ARG A 455 -9.42 8.54 -16.93
CA ARG A 455 -9.54 9.85 -17.58
C ARG A 455 -9.07 10.90 -16.60
N PHE A 456 -8.02 11.63 -16.94
CA PHE A 456 -7.42 12.64 -16.10
C PHE A 456 -7.00 13.86 -16.91
N GLY A 457 -6.78 14.98 -16.23
CA GLY A 457 -6.37 16.22 -16.87
C GLY A 457 -4.96 16.59 -16.45
N GLN A 458 -4.03 16.70 -17.39
CA GLN A 458 -2.64 17.01 -17.09
C GLN A 458 -2.43 18.51 -16.91
N ASP A 459 -1.47 18.86 -16.05
CA ASP A 459 -0.93 20.21 -15.97
C ASP A 459 -0.19 20.53 -17.29
N GLU A 460 -0.27 21.78 -17.74
CA GLU A 460 0.25 22.20 -19.04
C GLU A 460 1.61 22.88 -18.88
N ILE A 461 2.56 22.56 -19.75
CA ILE A 461 3.87 23.25 -19.81
C ILE A 461 3.81 24.25 -20.96
N THR A 462 4.01 25.53 -20.66
CA THR A 462 4.02 26.60 -21.67
C THR A 462 5.29 26.55 -22.53
N ALA A 463 5.29 27.29 -23.64
CA ALA A 463 6.47 27.39 -24.52
C ALA A 463 7.69 27.97 -23.80
N GLU A 464 7.48 28.79 -22.77
CA GLU A 464 8.50 29.40 -21.92
C GLU A 464 9.01 28.45 -20.82
N GLY A 465 8.38 27.28 -20.66
CA GLY A 465 8.72 26.26 -19.67
C GLY A 465 8.00 26.39 -18.32
N ASP A 466 7.06 27.33 -18.19
CA ASP A 466 6.24 27.47 -16.99
C ASP A 466 5.15 26.39 -16.93
N THR A 467 4.70 26.01 -15.73
CA THR A 467 3.62 25.03 -15.55
C THR A 467 2.32 25.72 -15.18
N ILE A 468 1.28 25.57 -15.99
CA ILE A 468 -0.10 25.94 -15.65
C ILE A 468 -0.70 24.77 -14.84
N ASN A 469 -0.95 25.04 -13.56
CA ASN A 469 -1.47 24.04 -12.63
C ASN A 469 -2.98 23.86 -12.80
N TRP A 470 -3.38 22.71 -13.34
CA TRP A 470 -4.76 22.28 -13.50
C TRP A 470 -5.22 21.32 -12.39
N GLY A 471 -4.32 21.00 -11.46
CA GLY A 471 -4.64 20.31 -10.20
C GLY A 471 -4.36 18.81 -10.21
N ASN A 472 -3.54 18.30 -11.14
CA ASN A 472 -3.18 16.87 -11.19
C ASN A 472 -1.95 16.53 -10.35
N ASN A 473 -0.85 17.25 -10.57
CA ASN A 473 0.42 16.95 -9.91
C ASN A 473 0.43 17.46 -8.46
N VAL A 474 0.50 16.53 -7.51
CA VAL A 474 0.50 16.81 -6.06
C VAL A 474 1.67 17.72 -5.63
N ASN A 475 2.72 17.80 -6.44
CA ASN A 475 3.92 18.57 -6.15
C ASN A 475 3.82 20.08 -6.45
N LEU A 476 2.71 20.54 -7.05
CA LEU A 476 2.50 21.95 -7.38
C LEU A 476 1.78 22.71 -6.26
N ASP A 477 2.04 24.01 -6.18
CA ASP A 477 1.32 24.94 -5.30
C ASP A 477 -0.06 25.25 -5.88
N TYR A 478 -1.14 25.02 -5.14
CA TYR A 478 -2.49 25.32 -5.60
C TYR A 478 -2.72 26.81 -5.91
N ASN A 479 -1.85 27.73 -5.46
CA ASN A 479 -1.94 29.16 -5.75
C ASN A 479 -1.50 29.52 -7.17
N SER A 480 -0.78 28.61 -7.82
CA SER A 480 -0.46 28.71 -9.25
C SER A 480 -1.61 28.32 -10.18
N ARG A 481 -2.80 28.03 -9.62
CA ARG A 481 -4.02 27.78 -10.39
C ARG A 481 -4.38 28.98 -11.27
N PRO A 482 -4.96 28.77 -12.46
CA PRO A 482 -5.26 29.86 -13.40
C PRO A 482 -6.52 30.67 -13.02
N ARG A 483 -7.42 30.11 -12.20
CA ARG A 483 -8.68 30.75 -11.78
C ARG A 483 -9.21 30.14 -10.48
N ASN A 484 -10.28 30.71 -9.92
CA ASN A 484 -10.91 30.23 -8.67
C ASN A 484 -12.17 29.37 -8.88
N TYR A 485 -12.86 29.52 -10.01
CA TYR A 485 -14.14 28.87 -10.31
C TYR A 485 -14.10 28.20 -11.69
N GLY A 486 -15.12 27.39 -12.00
CA GLY A 486 -15.22 26.66 -13.27
C GLY A 486 -14.18 25.55 -13.40
N HIS A 487 -13.83 24.91 -12.28
CA HIS A 487 -12.97 23.73 -12.29
C HIS A 487 -13.79 22.44 -12.36
N GLU A 488 -13.42 21.62 -13.34
CA GLU A 488 -14.04 20.31 -13.59
C GLU A 488 -12.97 19.22 -13.53
N ILE A 489 -13.41 17.98 -13.32
CA ILE A 489 -12.51 16.83 -13.35
C ILE A 489 -12.06 16.56 -14.80
N ALA A 490 -10.80 16.22 -14.95
CA ALA A 490 -10.08 16.05 -16.22
C ALA A 490 -9.92 17.35 -17.04
N GLN A 491 -9.77 18.50 -16.36
CA GLN A 491 -9.41 19.80 -16.95
C GLN A 491 -7.90 19.93 -17.22
N GLY A 492 -7.51 20.87 -18.08
CA GLY A 492 -6.15 21.01 -18.59
C GLY A 492 -5.99 20.22 -19.88
N ILE A 493 -4.88 19.48 -20.03
CA ILE A 493 -4.74 18.56 -21.17
C ILE A 493 -5.47 17.26 -20.84
N ARG A 494 -6.69 17.10 -21.34
CA ARG A 494 -7.48 15.90 -21.11
C ARG A 494 -6.77 14.69 -21.71
N THR A 495 -6.68 13.64 -20.92
CA THR A 495 -5.98 12.41 -21.27
C THR A 495 -6.81 11.20 -20.87
N ASN A 496 -7.04 10.31 -21.82
CA ASN A 496 -7.65 9.01 -21.60
C ASN A 496 -6.57 7.95 -21.66
N GLN A 497 -6.54 7.07 -20.67
CA GLN A 497 -5.56 6.01 -20.57
C GLN A 497 -6.25 4.68 -20.29
N LEU A 498 -5.89 3.67 -21.06
CA LEU A 498 -6.23 2.28 -20.80
C LEU A 498 -4.95 1.51 -20.53
N HIS A 499 -4.87 0.87 -19.37
CA HIS A 499 -3.77 -0.02 -18.98
C HIS A 499 -4.34 -1.43 -18.77
N LEU A 500 -3.91 -2.38 -19.60
CA LEU A 500 -4.23 -3.78 -19.50
C LEU A 500 -2.97 -4.53 -19.04
N ASP A 501 -3.04 -5.23 -17.91
CA ASP A 501 -1.95 -6.08 -17.38
C ASP A 501 -2.47 -7.52 -17.30
N LEU A 502 -1.77 -8.45 -17.93
CA LEU A 502 -1.99 -9.89 -17.81
C LEU A 502 -0.72 -10.51 -17.23
N THR A 503 -0.87 -11.20 -16.10
CA THR A 503 0.24 -11.89 -15.43
C THR A 503 -0.14 -13.34 -15.14
N ALA A 504 0.70 -14.29 -15.55
CA ALA A 504 0.65 -15.67 -15.14
C ALA A 504 1.82 -15.98 -14.19
N THR A 505 1.53 -16.43 -12.98
CA THR A 505 2.51 -16.69 -11.92
C THR A 505 2.47 -18.16 -11.53
N TYR A 506 3.61 -18.84 -11.62
CA TYR A 506 3.78 -20.21 -11.13
C TYR A 506 4.68 -20.25 -9.90
N GLN A 507 4.20 -20.86 -8.82
CA GLN A 507 4.93 -21.01 -7.56
C GLN A 507 5.67 -22.36 -7.50
N PHE A 508 7.00 -22.35 -7.62
CA PHE A 508 7.83 -23.56 -7.58
C PHE A 508 8.07 -24.08 -6.17
N LYS A 509 8.31 -23.16 -5.23
CA LYS A 509 8.50 -23.40 -3.79
C LYS A 509 7.84 -22.27 -3.00
N HIS A 510 7.79 -22.39 -1.68
CA HIS A 510 7.31 -21.30 -0.83
C HIS A 510 8.02 -20.00 -1.20
N ASN A 511 7.23 -18.98 -1.54
CA ASN A 511 7.69 -17.66 -2.01
C ASN A 511 8.67 -17.62 -3.19
N LEU A 512 8.81 -18.69 -3.98
CA LEU A 512 9.61 -18.74 -5.21
C LEU A 512 8.68 -18.82 -6.43
N PHE A 513 8.64 -17.73 -7.19
CA PHE A 513 7.69 -17.51 -8.27
C PHE A 513 8.41 -17.30 -9.60
N VAL A 514 7.81 -17.79 -10.69
CA VAL A 514 8.11 -17.32 -12.04
C VAL A 514 6.86 -16.64 -12.59
N ASP A 515 7.04 -15.43 -13.11
CA ASP A 515 5.97 -14.65 -13.72
C ASP A 515 6.20 -14.53 -15.23
N LEU A 516 5.12 -14.65 -15.99
CA LEU A 516 5.04 -14.21 -17.38
C LEU A 516 4.04 -13.05 -17.43
N LYS A 517 4.49 -11.88 -17.88
CA LYS A 517 3.69 -10.65 -17.87
C LYS A 517 3.59 -10.03 -19.25
N GLY A 518 2.40 -9.52 -19.58
CA GLY A 518 2.14 -8.69 -20.75
C GLY A 518 1.32 -7.46 -20.35
N ILE A 519 1.77 -6.28 -20.75
CA ILE A 519 1.12 -4.99 -20.54
C ILE A 519 0.83 -4.35 -21.89
N ILE A 520 -0.40 -3.88 -22.07
CA ILE A 520 -0.80 -2.98 -23.16
C ILE A 520 -1.30 -1.69 -22.51
N ARG A 521 -0.64 -0.57 -22.82
CA ARG A 521 -1.00 0.75 -22.30
C ARG A 521 -1.22 1.72 -23.45
N ARG A 522 -2.45 2.19 -23.61
CA ARG A 522 -2.83 3.20 -24.61
C ARG A 522 -3.17 4.50 -23.90
N THR A 523 -2.46 5.56 -24.23
CA THR A 523 -2.68 6.92 -23.74
C THR A 523 -3.02 7.82 -24.92
N GLU A 524 -4.17 8.49 -24.84
CA GLU A 524 -4.69 9.41 -25.83
C GLU A 524 -4.97 10.75 -25.15
N ALA A 525 -4.17 11.75 -25.49
CA ALA A 525 -4.23 13.09 -24.92
C ALA A 525 -4.65 14.09 -26.00
N ASP A 526 -5.32 15.17 -25.60
CA ASP A 526 -5.72 16.27 -26.50
C ASP A 526 -4.50 16.89 -27.22
N VAL A 527 -3.31 16.80 -26.60
CA VAL A 527 -2.02 17.11 -27.22
C VAL A 527 -1.38 15.82 -27.74
N SER A 528 -1.23 15.70 -29.06
CA SER A 528 -0.74 14.48 -29.72
C SER A 528 0.64 14.01 -29.25
N ALA A 529 1.54 14.94 -28.89
CA ALA A 529 2.87 14.64 -28.38
C ALA A 529 2.86 13.87 -27.04
N LEU A 530 1.76 13.91 -26.29
CA LEU A 530 1.57 13.17 -25.03
C LEU A 530 0.81 11.84 -25.22
N SER A 531 0.40 11.52 -26.45
CA SER A 531 -0.25 10.25 -26.78
C SER A 531 0.80 9.16 -27.00
N LYS A 532 0.53 7.94 -26.50
CA LYS A 532 1.52 6.84 -26.49
C LYS A 532 0.86 5.48 -26.47
N ASN A 533 1.46 4.51 -27.16
CA ASN A 533 0.99 3.12 -27.21
C ASN A 533 2.12 2.16 -26.83
N THR A 534 2.15 1.76 -25.57
CA THR A 534 3.15 0.86 -25.02
C THR A 534 2.65 -0.59 -25.04
N VAL A 535 3.51 -1.48 -25.50
CA VAL A 535 3.41 -2.93 -25.31
C VAL A 535 4.67 -3.37 -24.60
N PHE A 536 4.52 -3.87 -23.38
CA PHE A 536 5.62 -4.39 -22.57
C PHE A 536 5.38 -5.86 -22.26
N THR A 537 6.41 -6.69 -22.40
CA THR A 537 6.34 -8.11 -22.02
C THR A 537 7.56 -8.46 -21.19
N SER A 538 7.40 -9.28 -20.16
CA SER A 538 8.51 -9.71 -19.32
C SER A 538 8.35 -11.12 -18.75
N VAL A 539 9.49 -11.69 -18.39
CA VAL A 539 9.60 -12.89 -17.57
C VAL A 539 10.40 -12.54 -16.33
N ALA A 540 9.90 -12.92 -15.16
CA ALA A 540 10.56 -12.67 -13.89
C ALA A 540 10.72 -13.94 -13.06
N LEU A 541 11.84 -14.04 -12.34
CA LEU A 541 12.03 -14.95 -11.21
C LEU A 541 12.03 -14.11 -9.93
N ARG A 542 11.09 -14.38 -9.03
CA ARG A 542 10.98 -13.70 -7.73
C ARG A 542 11.13 -14.68 -6.58
N TRP A 543 11.85 -14.26 -5.54
CA TRP A 543 12.01 -15.00 -4.29
C TRP A 543 11.85 -14.08 -3.09
N ASN A 544 10.87 -14.36 -2.22
CA ASN A 544 10.55 -13.57 -1.01
C ASN A 544 10.39 -12.07 -1.29
N ILE A 545 9.80 -11.71 -2.42
CA ILE A 545 9.54 -10.33 -2.81
C ILE A 545 8.26 -10.20 -3.62
N ALA A 546 7.50 -9.15 -3.34
CA ALA A 546 6.32 -8.77 -4.08
C ALA A 546 6.66 -8.31 -5.51
N GLN A 547 5.68 -8.32 -6.40
CA GLN A 547 5.82 -7.71 -7.71
C GLN A 547 6.03 -6.18 -7.59
N ARG A 548 6.87 -5.62 -8.45
CA ARG A 548 6.98 -4.16 -8.62
C ARG A 548 5.97 -3.71 -9.68
N LEU A 549 4.91 -3.03 -9.24
CA LEU A 549 3.81 -2.62 -10.10
C LEU A 549 3.95 -1.15 -10.50
N HIS A 550 3.93 -0.88 -11.81
CA HIS A 550 3.94 0.46 -12.39
C HIS A 550 2.60 0.73 -13.08
N GLU A 551 1.56 0.86 -12.28
CA GLU A 551 0.17 0.94 -12.75
C GLU A 551 -0.39 2.34 -12.53
N PHE A 552 0.19 3.29 -13.27
CA PHE A 552 -0.19 4.70 -13.34
C PHE A 552 -0.16 5.17 -14.81
#